data_AF-A0A933AZ05-F1
#
_entry.id   AF-A0A933AZ05-F1
#
_cell.length_a   1.000
_cell.length_b   1.000
_cell.length_c   1.000
_cell.angle_alpha   90.00
_cell.angle_beta   90.00
_cell.angle_gamma   90.00
#
_symmetry.space_group_name_H-M   'P 1'
#
loop_
_entity.id
_entity.type
_entity.pdbx_description
1 polymer ?
#
loop_
_entity_poly.entity_id
_entity_poly.type
_entity_poly.pdbx_seq_one_letter_code
_entity_poly.pdbx_strand_id
1 'polypeptide(L)'
;MAHRLLRWFAWIAAFSVAALAFAQELTLSAKVDKTTVDAGEPVTLTLILTGALEGANLSELKLPEGFVVAAQSQSTNFSIRAGATERSMHLTYVLVPQQAGTFELGPFTVTQQKKAFQTQAIEITVKKPALPPTRSRPQGERFLL
;
A
#
# COMPACT_ATOMS: atom_id res chain seq x y z
N MET A 1 12.24 -69.13 -25.21
CA MET A 1 11.33 -68.72 -24.13
C MET A 1 12.11 -67.80 -23.20
N ALA A 2 11.56 -66.60 -22.99
CA ALA A 2 11.78 -65.62 -21.91
C ALA A 2 13.12 -65.74 -21.14
N HIS A 3 14.02 -64.76 -21.05
CA HIS A 3 13.87 -63.55 -20.22
C HIS A 3 15.00 -62.53 -20.51
N ARG A 4 15.47 -62.37 -21.76
CA ARG A 4 16.63 -61.48 -22.06
C ARG A 4 16.25 -60.11 -22.62
N LEU A 5 14.99 -59.68 -22.44
CA LEU A 5 14.44 -58.42 -22.94
C LEU A 5 14.18 -57.37 -21.83
N LEU A 6 14.74 -57.56 -20.63
CA LEU A 6 14.51 -56.66 -19.49
C LEU A 6 15.78 -55.93 -19.03
N ARG A 7 16.58 -55.43 -19.98
CA ARG A 7 17.77 -54.61 -19.69
C ARG A 7 17.87 -53.36 -20.56
N TRP A 8 16.73 -52.86 -21.06
CA TRP A 8 16.65 -51.67 -21.92
C TRP A 8 15.84 -50.50 -21.33
N PHE A 9 15.38 -50.60 -20.08
CA PHE A 9 14.51 -49.58 -19.46
C PHE A 9 14.98 -49.18 -18.06
N ALA A 10 16.28 -48.94 -17.87
CA ALA A 10 16.82 -48.51 -16.57
C ALA A 10 17.75 -47.29 -16.67
N TRP A 11 17.52 -46.40 -17.65
CA TRP A 11 18.29 -45.16 -17.82
C TRP A 11 17.39 -43.92 -18.08
N ILE A 12 16.11 -43.95 -17.70
CA ILE A 12 15.23 -42.76 -17.70
C ILE A 12 14.38 -42.77 -16.42
N ALA A 13 15.04 -42.70 -15.27
CA ALA A 13 14.36 -42.47 -13.99
C ALA A 13 15.15 -41.50 -13.11
N ALA A 14 15.97 -40.63 -13.72
CA ALA A 14 16.38 -39.39 -13.09
C ALA A 14 15.30 -38.33 -13.41
N PHE A 15 14.07 -38.58 -12.96
CA PHE A 15 13.00 -37.60 -13.00
C PHE A 15 13.28 -36.60 -11.87
N SER A 16 14.20 -35.67 -12.15
CA SER A 16 14.51 -34.53 -11.30
C SER A 16 13.26 -33.66 -11.17
N VAL A 17 12.48 -33.90 -10.13
CA VAL A 17 11.51 -32.90 -9.66
C VAL A 17 12.31 -31.84 -8.92
N ALA A 18 12.84 -30.87 -9.67
CA ALA A 18 13.28 -29.63 -9.08
C ALA A 18 12.04 -28.95 -8.49
N ALA A 19 11.86 -29.05 -7.18
CA ALA A 19 10.89 -28.25 -6.47
C ALA A 19 11.32 -26.79 -6.63
N LEU A 20 10.72 -26.10 -7.59
CA LEU A 20 10.81 -24.65 -7.69
C LEU A 20 10.20 -24.08 -6.41
N ALA A 21 11.05 -23.74 -5.45
CA ALA A 21 10.66 -22.95 -4.32
C ALA A 21 10.23 -21.58 -4.86
N PHE A 22 8.92 -21.37 -4.99
CA PHE A 22 8.36 -20.05 -5.24
C PHE A 22 8.62 -19.20 -4.00
N ALA A 23 9.77 -18.52 -3.96
CA ALA A 23 9.96 -17.42 -3.05
C ALA A 23 8.91 -16.36 -3.39
N GLN A 24 8.09 -15.96 -2.41
CA GLN A 24 7.12 -14.90 -2.62
C GLN A 24 7.88 -13.59 -2.84
N GLU A 25 7.90 -13.14 -4.10
CA GLU A 25 8.49 -11.86 -4.47
C GLU A 25 7.79 -10.73 -3.70
N LEU A 26 8.58 -9.76 -3.23
CA LEU A 26 8.04 -8.59 -2.56
C LEU A 26 7.15 -7.82 -3.53
N THR A 27 5.94 -7.52 -3.11
CA THR A 27 5.01 -6.66 -3.84
C THR A 27 4.73 -5.42 -3.02
N LEU A 28 4.62 -4.28 -3.70
CA LEU A 28 4.34 -2.99 -3.09
C LEU A 28 3.14 -2.36 -3.81
N SER A 29 2.13 -1.94 -3.05
CA SER A 29 0.95 -1.24 -3.53
C SER A 29 0.64 -0.04 -2.65
N ALA A 30 0.06 1.01 -3.24
CA ALA A 30 -0.46 2.16 -2.51
C ALA A 30 -1.96 2.29 -2.76
N LYS A 31 -2.69 2.71 -1.73
CA LYS A 31 -4.12 3.01 -1.81
C LYS A 31 -4.46 4.25 -0.99
N VAL A 32 -5.45 4.99 -1.43
CA VAL A 32 -6.09 6.06 -0.66
C VAL A 32 -7.53 5.68 -0.38
N ASP A 33 -8.10 6.16 0.72
CA ASP A 33 -9.53 6.00 1.01
C ASP A 33 -10.40 6.89 0.10
N LYS A 34 -9.88 8.07 -0.29
CA LYS A 34 -10.56 9.04 -1.17
C LYS A 34 -9.59 9.64 -2.18
N THR A 35 -10.05 9.81 -3.42
CA THR A 35 -9.33 10.53 -4.49
C THR A 35 -9.83 11.95 -4.69
N THR A 36 -10.90 12.35 -4.01
CA THR A 36 -11.43 13.72 -4.01
C THR A 36 -11.79 14.12 -2.59
N VAL A 37 -11.25 15.25 -2.13
CA VAL A 37 -11.34 15.70 -0.73
C VAL A 37 -11.37 17.23 -0.67
N ASP A 38 -11.95 17.82 0.36
CA ASP A 38 -11.86 19.28 0.58
C ASP A 38 -10.54 19.63 1.30
N ALA A 39 -9.99 20.81 1.02
CA ALA A 39 -8.81 21.27 1.76
C ALA A 39 -9.11 21.38 3.27
N GLY A 40 -8.24 20.79 4.08
CA GLY A 40 -8.41 20.63 5.53
C GLY A 40 -9.07 19.31 5.96
N GLU A 41 -9.65 18.53 5.04
CA GLU A 41 -10.20 17.22 5.35
C GLU A 41 -9.13 16.11 5.20
N PRO A 42 -9.03 15.17 6.16
CA PRO A 42 -8.01 14.13 6.11
C PRO A 42 -8.28 13.10 5.00
N VAL A 43 -7.19 12.64 4.38
CA VAL A 43 -7.14 11.48 3.49
C VAL A 43 -6.16 10.45 4.05
N THR A 44 -6.51 9.18 3.96
CA THR A 44 -5.73 8.06 4.48
C THR A 44 -5.00 7.36 3.35
N LEU A 45 -3.68 7.50 3.29
CA LEU A 45 -2.79 6.74 2.41
C LEU A 45 -2.37 5.45 3.12
N THR A 46 -2.55 4.29 2.47
CA THR A 46 -2.08 2.99 2.94
C THR A 46 -1.10 2.40 1.94
N LEU A 47 0.14 2.19 2.36
CA LEU A 47 1.14 1.39 1.64
C LEU A 47 1.07 -0.05 2.11
N ILE A 48 0.90 -0.98 1.18
CA ILE A 48 0.74 -2.42 1.43
C ILE A 48 1.93 -3.13 0.82
N LEU A 49 2.76 -3.73 1.67
CA LEU A 49 3.84 -4.61 1.27
C LEU A 49 3.43 -6.04 1.54
N THR A 50 3.55 -6.94 0.57
CA THR A 50 3.24 -8.37 0.73
C THR A 50 4.36 -9.24 0.20
N GLY A 51 4.66 -10.35 0.88
CA GLY A 51 5.67 -11.33 0.48
C GLY A 51 6.86 -11.38 1.42
N ALA A 52 8.06 -11.60 0.89
CA ALA A 52 9.28 -11.58 1.68
C ALA A 52 9.59 -10.15 2.16
N LEU A 53 9.38 -9.84 3.44
CA LEU A 53 9.61 -8.48 3.98
C LEU A 53 11.01 -8.29 4.59
N GLU A 54 11.79 -9.36 4.76
CA GLU A 54 13.15 -9.25 5.30
C GLU A 54 14.01 -8.32 4.43
N GLY A 55 14.64 -7.33 5.06
CA GLY A 55 15.49 -6.35 4.40
C GLY A 55 14.75 -5.37 3.48
N ALA A 56 13.41 -5.31 3.54
CA ALA A 56 12.63 -4.28 2.86
C ALA A 56 12.78 -2.94 3.61
N ASN A 57 13.25 -1.91 2.91
CA ASN A 57 13.42 -0.57 3.45
C ASN A 57 12.58 0.41 2.62
N LEU A 58 11.60 1.04 3.27
CA LEU A 58 10.81 2.09 2.63
C LEU A 58 11.67 3.34 2.48
N SER A 59 11.78 3.83 1.25
CA SER A 59 12.44 5.11 0.99
C SER A 59 11.63 6.25 1.61
N GLU A 60 12.27 7.38 1.88
CA GLU A 60 11.61 8.55 2.43
C GLU A 60 10.33 8.92 1.66
N LEU A 61 9.23 9.12 2.41
CA LEU A 61 7.93 9.43 1.85
C LEU A 61 7.92 10.87 1.33
N LYS A 62 8.06 11.02 0.01
CA LYS A 62 7.94 12.33 -0.65
C LYS A 62 6.47 12.64 -0.90
N LEU A 63 5.97 13.69 -0.26
CA LEU A 63 4.61 14.20 -0.43
C LEU A 63 4.64 15.50 -1.25
N PRO A 64 3.57 15.80 -2.00
CA PRO A 64 3.39 17.10 -2.65
C PRO A 64 3.38 18.24 -1.64
N GLU A 65 3.77 19.43 -2.08
CA GLU A 65 3.63 20.63 -1.27
C GLU A 65 2.17 20.83 -0.81
N GLY A 66 2.00 21.26 0.43
CA GLY A 66 0.69 21.46 1.03
C GLY A 66 0.06 20.21 1.66
N PHE A 67 0.67 19.02 1.58
CA PHE A 67 0.24 17.84 2.35
C PHE A 67 1.00 17.74 3.68
N VAL A 68 0.25 17.67 4.78
CA VAL A 68 0.81 17.49 6.14
C VAL A 68 0.46 16.11 6.66
N VAL A 69 1.43 15.39 7.22
CA VAL A 69 1.18 14.11 7.90
C VAL A 69 0.63 14.41 9.30
N ALA A 70 -0.65 14.13 9.51
CA ALA A 70 -1.31 14.30 10.81
C ALA A 70 -1.07 13.09 11.74
N ALA A 71 -1.02 11.88 11.17
CA ALA A 71 -0.73 10.67 11.92
C ALA A 71 -0.07 9.62 11.02
N GLN A 72 0.70 8.73 11.63
CA GLN A 72 1.25 7.55 10.97
C GLN A 72 1.10 6.33 11.87
N SER A 73 0.82 5.18 11.28
CA SER A 73 0.81 3.90 11.97
C SER A 73 1.32 2.80 11.06
N GLN A 74 1.77 1.70 11.67
CA GLN A 74 2.28 0.54 10.97
C GLN A 74 1.69 -0.70 11.61
N SER A 75 1.22 -1.63 10.78
CA SER A 75 0.77 -2.95 11.22
C SER A 75 1.40 -4.02 10.35
N THR A 76 1.74 -5.15 10.96
CA THR A 76 2.26 -6.33 10.25
C THR A 76 1.33 -7.48 10.52
N ASN A 77 0.89 -8.14 9.46
CA ASN A 77 0.06 -9.32 9.53
C ASN A 77 0.82 -10.54 9.01
N PHE A 78 0.63 -11.67 9.69
CA PHE A 78 1.26 -12.94 9.33
C PHE A 78 0.16 -13.99 9.14
N SER A 79 0.15 -14.64 7.98
CA SER A 79 -0.82 -15.66 7.65
C SER A 79 -0.16 -16.87 6.99
N ILE A 80 -0.72 -18.06 7.20
CA ILE A 80 -0.29 -19.28 6.53
C ILE A 80 -1.46 -19.75 5.66
N ARG A 81 -1.27 -19.77 4.34
CA ARG A 81 -2.29 -20.19 3.37
C ARG A 81 -1.74 -21.34 2.53
N ALA A 82 -2.45 -22.47 2.54
CA ALA A 82 -2.10 -23.68 1.76
C ALA A 82 -0.63 -24.15 1.94
N GLY A 83 -0.09 -24.03 3.16
CA GLY A 83 1.29 -24.40 3.48
C GLY A 83 2.34 -23.34 3.11
N ALA A 84 1.95 -22.24 2.47
CA ALA A 84 2.82 -21.09 2.20
C ALA A 84 2.66 -20.02 3.28
N THR A 85 3.78 -19.48 3.75
CA THR A 85 3.81 -18.33 4.66
C THR A 85 3.66 -17.04 3.86
N GLU A 86 2.61 -16.27 4.15
CA GLU A 86 2.34 -14.97 3.57
C GLU A 86 2.41 -13.90 4.67
N ARG A 87 3.33 -12.94 4.51
CA ARG A 87 3.50 -11.80 5.41
C ARG A 87 3.06 -10.53 4.68
N SER A 88 2.27 -9.69 5.34
CA SER A 88 1.93 -8.36 4.84
C SER A 88 2.23 -7.27 5.87
N MET A 89 2.62 -6.10 5.40
CA MET A 89 2.89 -4.93 6.23
C MET A 89 2.16 -3.74 5.66
N HIS A 90 1.32 -3.10 6.47
CA HIS A 90 0.53 -1.94 6.11
C HIS A 90 1.11 -0.72 6.82
N LEU A 91 1.53 0.28 6.07
CA LEU A 91 1.90 1.59 6.59
C LEU A 91 0.81 2.57 6.24
N THR A 92 0.19 3.14 7.27
CA THR A 92 -0.96 4.03 7.14
C THR A 92 -0.56 5.44 7.53
N TYR A 93 -0.80 6.39 6.63
CA TYR A 93 -0.54 7.81 6.81
C TYR A 93 -1.86 8.57 6.69
N VAL A 94 -2.20 9.34 7.72
CA VAL A 94 -3.29 10.31 7.67
C VAL A 94 -2.70 11.62 7.18
N LEU A 95 -3.05 12.01 5.97
CA LEU A 95 -2.56 13.22 5.30
C LEU A 95 -3.65 14.28 5.30
N VAL A 96 -3.29 15.54 5.51
CA VAL A 96 -4.20 16.68 5.46
C VAL A 96 -3.72 17.65 4.38
N PRO A 97 -4.44 17.77 3.25
CA PRO A 97 -4.12 18.73 2.21
C PRO A 97 -4.55 20.14 2.63
N GLN A 98 -3.66 21.11 2.51
CA GLN A 98 -3.88 22.50 2.93
C GLN A 98 -4.35 23.40 1.78
N GLN A 99 -4.14 22.97 0.53
CA GLN A 99 -4.37 23.78 -0.66
C GLN A 99 -5.22 23.02 -1.68
N ALA A 100 -6.14 23.74 -2.33
CA ALA A 100 -6.94 23.19 -3.41
C ALA A 100 -6.10 23.05 -4.69
N GLY A 101 -6.32 21.98 -5.43
CA GLY A 101 -5.56 21.64 -6.64
C GLY A 101 -5.62 20.15 -6.95
N THR A 102 -4.98 19.76 -8.04
CA THR A 102 -4.76 18.34 -8.38
C THR A 102 -3.32 18.00 -8.04
N PHE A 103 -3.12 16.91 -7.30
CA PHE A 103 -1.81 16.46 -6.83
C PHE A 103 -1.60 15.00 -7.17
N GLU A 104 -0.35 14.61 -7.32
CA GLU A 104 0.04 13.21 -7.50
C GLU A 104 0.74 12.70 -6.24
N LEU A 105 0.23 11.61 -5.66
CA LEU A 105 0.85 10.93 -4.53
C LEU A 105 1.71 9.78 -5.04
N GLY A 106 2.99 9.80 -4.69
CA GLY A 106 3.97 8.81 -5.15
C GLY A 106 4.59 9.15 -6.51
N PRO A 107 5.20 8.18 -7.21
CA PRO A 107 5.33 6.78 -6.83
C PRO A 107 6.18 6.58 -5.57
N PHE A 108 5.75 5.69 -4.69
CA PHE A 108 6.48 5.35 -3.47
C PHE A 108 7.42 4.18 -3.74
N THR A 109 8.63 4.24 -3.20
CA THR A 109 9.68 3.26 -3.49
C THR A 109 10.09 2.49 -2.24
N VAL A 110 10.16 1.17 -2.34
CA VAL A 110 10.77 0.28 -1.35
C VAL A 110 11.98 -0.40 -1.98
N THR A 111 13.10 -0.43 -1.26
CA THR A 111 14.29 -1.14 -1.70
C THR A 111 14.46 -2.43 -0.90
N GLN A 112 14.67 -3.55 -1.58
CA GLN A 112 15.02 -4.84 -0.97
C GLN A 112 16.16 -5.48 -1.77
N GLN A 113 17.24 -5.89 -1.09
CA GLN A 113 18.37 -6.59 -1.73
C GLN A 113 18.88 -5.92 -3.02
N LYS A 114 19.00 -4.58 -3.02
CA LYS A 114 19.40 -3.74 -4.18
C LYS A 114 18.40 -3.68 -5.34
N LYS A 115 17.20 -4.27 -5.20
CA LYS A 115 16.07 -4.09 -6.12
C LYS A 115 15.12 -3.02 -5.56
N ALA A 116 14.66 -2.14 -6.43
CA ALA A 116 13.66 -1.13 -6.09
C ALA A 116 12.27 -1.57 -6.60
N PHE A 117 11.28 -1.49 -5.73
CA PHE A 117 9.87 -1.75 -6.02
C PHE A 117 9.12 -0.43 -5.90
N GLN A 118 8.31 -0.10 -6.90
CA GLN A 118 7.58 1.17 -6.96
C GLN A 118 6.07 0.94 -6.99
N THR A 119 5.33 1.81 -6.32
CA THR A 119 3.88 1.88 -6.48
C THR A 119 3.52 2.59 -7.78
N GLN A 120 2.25 2.48 -8.18
CA GLN A 120 1.67 3.45 -9.10
C GLN A 120 1.49 4.79 -8.37
N ALA A 121 1.56 5.89 -9.12
CA ALA A 121 1.16 7.20 -8.63
C ALA A 121 -0.37 7.27 -8.53
N ILE A 122 -0.86 8.02 -7.55
CA ILE A 122 -2.29 8.20 -7.30
C ILE A 122 -2.62 9.68 -7.47
N GLU A 123 -3.51 10.00 -8.41
CA GLU A 123 -4.03 11.35 -8.55
C GLU A 123 -5.07 11.64 -7.45
N ILE A 124 -4.95 12.79 -6.79
CA ILE A 124 -5.89 13.28 -5.80
C ILE A 124 -6.32 14.70 -6.12
N THR A 125 -7.63 14.94 -6.13
CA THR A 125 -8.22 16.26 -6.36
C THR A 125 -8.65 16.87 -5.02
N VAL A 126 -8.05 18.00 -4.66
CA VAL A 126 -8.39 18.77 -3.48
C VAL A 126 -9.26 19.96 -3.88
N LYS A 127 -10.48 20.02 -3.35
CA LYS A 127 -11.42 21.11 -3.59
C LYS A 127 -11.19 22.24 -2.58
N LYS A 128 -11.67 23.43 -2.94
CA LYS A 128 -11.68 24.57 -2.00
C LYS A 128 -12.55 24.21 -0.78
N PRO A 129 -12.19 24.64 0.44
CA PRO A 129 -13.00 24.40 1.61
C PRO A 129 -14.42 24.95 1.38
N ALA A 130 -15.45 24.14 1.64
CA ALA A 130 -16.79 24.68 1.79
C ALA A 130 -16.77 25.62 3.00
N LEU A 131 -17.08 26.90 2.79
CA LEU A 131 -17.26 27.85 3.90
C LEU A 131 -18.22 27.21 4.93
N PRO A 132 -17.88 27.18 6.23
CA PRO A 132 -18.82 26.69 7.23
C PRO A 132 -20.12 27.50 7.12
N PRO A 133 -21.31 26.87 7.24
CA PRO A 133 -22.56 27.60 7.18
C PRO A 133 -22.51 28.68 8.26
N THR A 134 -22.53 29.95 7.84
CA THR A 134 -22.58 31.08 8.75
C THR A 134 -23.84 30.88 9.59
N ARG A 135 -23.67 30.53 10.87
CA ARG A 135 -24.78 30.58 11.83
C ARG A 135 -25.15 32.05 11.95
N SER A 136 -26.12 32.49 11.16
CA SER A 136 -26.83 33.74 11.33
C SER A 136 -27.47 33.69 12.71
N ARG A 137 -26.75 34.16 13.73
CA ARG A 137 -27.30 34.37 15.07
C ARG A 137 -28.41 35.41 14.89
N PRO A 138 -29.69 35.10 15.17
CA PRO A 138 -30.72 36.11 15.17
C PRO A 138 -30.36 37.08 16.30
N GLN A 139 -29.76 38.21 15.96
CA GLN A 139 -29.56 39.32 16.87
C GLN A 139 -30.92 39.97 17.04
N GLY A 140 -31.72 39.45 17.97
CA GLY A 140 -33.13 39.83 18.03
C GLY A 140 -33.85 39.31 19.26
N GLU A 141 -33.27 39.44 20.44
CA GLU A 141 -34.04 39.31 21.68
C GLU A 141 -33.61 40.39 22.66
N ARG A 142 -34.29 41.54 22.50
CA ARG A 142 -34.30 42.66 23.42
C ARG A 142 -34.94 42.18 24.72
N PHE A 143 -34.13 41.84 25.72
CA PHE A 143 -34.62 41.69 27.09
C PHE A 143 -34.79 43.09 27.69
N LEU A 144 -36.00 43.63 27.58
CA LEU A 144 -36.51 44.63 28.51
C LEU A 144 -37.30 43.87 29.57
N LEU A 145 -36.89 43.98 30.83
CA LEU A 145 -37.70 44.15 32.04
C LEU A 145 -36.76 44.44 33.22
#